data_AF-A0A932CRP8-F1
#
_entry.id   AF-A0A932CRP8-F1
#
_cell.length_a   1.000
_cell.length_b   1.000
_cell.length_c   1.000
_cell.angle_alpha   90.00
_cell.angle_beta   90.00
_cell.angle_gamma   90.00
#
_symmetry.space_group_name_H-M   'P 1'
#
loop_
_entity.id
_entity.type
_entity.pdbx_description
1 polymer ?
#
loop_
_entity_poly.entity_id
_entity_poly.type
_entity_poly.pdbx_seq_one_letter_code
_entity_poly.pdbx_strand_id
1 'polypeptide(L)' 'MPTKLSVETIQRMARELAGLELDPDRLGLLTPRLEGLLQEINRLDGLNLKEVEPAPIIEMKGE' A
#
# COMPACT_ATOMS: atom_id res chain seq x y z
N MET A 1 -0.87 -1.01 -16.76
CA MET A 1 -1.49 -2.34 -16.52
C MET A 1 -1.79 -2.44 -15.03
N PRO A 2 -2.92 -2.99 -14.58
CA PRO A 2 -3.11 -3.24 -13.16
C PRO A 2 -2.06 -4.25 -12.69
N THR A 3 -1.14 -3.81 -11.85
CA THR A 3 -0.12 -4.68 -11.26
C THR A 3 -0.79 -5.56 -10.23
N LYS A 4 -0.83 -6.86 -10.47
CA LYS A 4 -1.32 -7.84 -9.50
C LYS A 4 -0.28 -7.99 -8.38
N LEU A 5 -0.67 -7.81 -7.13
CA LEU A 5 0.25 -8.02 -6.01
C LEU A 5 0.44 -9.53 -5.80
N SER A 6 1.69 -9.99 -5.86
CA SER A 6 1.96 -11.39 -5.52
C SER A 6 1.85 -11.59 -4.00
N VAL A 7 1.40 -12.78 -3.59
CA VAL A 7 1.35 -13.19 -2.18
C VAL A 7 2.74 -13.05 -1.53
N GLU A 8 3.80 -13.39 -2.26
CA GLU A 8 5.19 -13.22 -1.82
C GLU A 8 5.53 -11.75 -1.55
N THR A 9 5.04 -10.81 -2.36
CA THR A 9 5.25 -9.37 -2.14
C THR A 9 4.56 -8.92 -0.86
N ILE A 10 3.32 -9.37 -0.64
CA ILE A 10 2.55 -9.02 0.56
C ILE A 10 3.21 -9.62 1.81
N GLN A 11 3.63 -10.89 1.77
CA GLN A 11 4.35 -11.55 2.86
C GLN A 11 5.65 -10.81 3.19
N ARG A 12 6.41 -10.42 2.17
CA ARG A 12 7.65 -9.66 2.35
C ARG A 12 7.39 -8.29 2.99
N MET A 13 6.40 -7.54 2.49
CA MET A 13 6.04 -6.23 3.06
C MET A 13 5.58 -6.34 4.52
N ALA A 14 4.74 -7.33 4.84
CA ALA A 14 4.28 -7.57 6.21
C ALA A 14 5.45 -7.83 7.16
N ARG A 15 6.42 -8.63 6.72
CA ARG A 15 7.62 -8.95 7.50
C ARG A 15 8.57 -7.75 7.63
N GLU A 16 8.90 -7.09 6.53
CA GLU A 16 9.94 -6.05 6.49
C GLU A 16 9.46 -4.71 7.08
N LEU A 17 8.19 -4.34 6.88
CA LEU A 17 7.67 -3.04 7.28
C LEU A 17 6.92 -3.07 8.61
N ALA A 18 6.26 -4.19 8.91
CA ALA A 18 5.43 -4.33 10.10
C ALA A 18 5.92 -5.39 11.10
N GLY A 19 6.97 -6.16 10.75
CA GLY A 19 7.45 -7.26 11.60
C GLY A 19 6.44 -8.39 11.78
N LEU A 20 5.46 -8.51 10.88
CA LEU A 20 4.36 -9.46 10.98
C LEU A 20 4.65 -10.71 10.15
N GLU A 21 4.44 -11.89 10.75
CA GLU A 21 4.31 -13.14 10.01
C GLU A 21 2.82 -13.43 9.79
N LEU A 22 2.40 -13.43 8.53
CA LEU A 22 1.02 -13.72 8.14
C LEU A 22 0.89 -15.19 7.77
N ASP A 23 -0.14 -15.83 8.30
CA ASP A 23 -0.55 -17.16 7.84
C ASP A 23 -1.20 -17.09 6.44
N PRO A 24 -1.21 -18.19 5.68
CA PRO A 24 -1.73 -18.22 4.32
C PRO A 24 -3.20 -17.81 4.19
N ASP A 25 -4.04 -18.09 5.19
CA ASP A 25 -5.47 -17.77 5.18
C ASP A 25 -5.65 -16.25 5.32
N ARG A 26 -4.88 -15.61 6.21
CA ARG A 26 -4.86 -14.13 6.34
C ARG A 26 -4.30 -13.46 5.09
N LEU A 27 -3.27 -14.02 4.46
CA LEU A 27 -2.76 -13.51 3.18
C LEU A 27 -3.82 -13.53 2.09
N GLY A 28 -4.57 -14.64 1.98
CA GLY A 28 -5.66 -14.78 1.01
C GLY A 28 -6.75 -13.71 1.21
N LEU A 29 -7.06 -13.35 2.45
CA LEU A 29 -8.03 -12.30 2.78
C LEU A 29 -7.50 -10.89 2.52
N LEU A 30 -6.21 -10.65 2.71
CA LEU A 30 -5.59 -9.32 2.55
C LEU A 30 -5.29 -8.99 1.09
N THR A 31 -4.93 -9.98 0.28
CA THR A 31 -4.53 -9.80 -1.13
C THR A 31 -5.54 -8.97 -1.95
N PRO A 32 -6.84 -9.31 -2.03
CA PRO A 32 -7.79 -8.54 -2.83
C PRO A 32 -8.02 -7.12 -2.28
N ARG A 33 -7.92 -6.93 -0.95
CA ARG A 33 -8.04 -5.60 -0.33
C ARG A 33 -6.86 -4.71 -0.70
N LEU A 34 -5.64 -5.23 -0.62
CA LEU A 34 -4.42 -4.52 -0.97
C LEU A 34 -4.37 -4.21 -2.48
N GLU A 35 -4.85 -5.12 -3.32
CA GLU A 35 -4.99 -4.86 -4.76
C GLU A 35 -5.96 -3.72 -5.05
N GLY A 36 -7.09 -3.65 -4.34
CA GLY A 36 -8.04 -2.54 -4.46
C GLY A 36 -7.40 -1.18 -4.12
N LEU A 37 -6.70 -1.12 -2.98
CA LEU A 37 -5.99 0.10 -2.54
C LEU A 37 -4.89 0.50 -3.53
N LEU A 38 -4.12 -0.46 -4.04
CA LEU A 38 -3.08 -0.18 -5.04
C LEU A 38 -3.70 0.37 -6.33
N GLN A 39 -4.85 -0.15 -6.77
CA GLN A 39 -5.56 0.40 -7.92
C GLN A 39 -6.03 1.84 -7.70
N GLU A 40 -6.51 2.16 -6.49
CA GLU A 40 -6.90 3.53 -6.14
C GLU A 40 -5.70 4.48 -6.16
N ILE A 41 -4.56 4.07 -5.58
CA ILE A 41 -3.32 4.86 -5.61
C ILE A 41 -2.85 5.08 -7.05
N ASN A 42 -2.84 4.02 -7.88
CA ASN A 42 -2.40 4.12 -9.28
C ASN A 42 -3.31 5.05 -10.12
N ARG A 43 -4.56 5.31 -9.71
CA ARG A 43 -5.41 6.31 -10.37
C ARG A 43 -4.92 7.74 -10.11
N LEU A 44 -4.19 7.96 -9.01
CA LEU A 44 -3.62 9.27 -8.67
C LEU A 44 -2.43 9.65 -9.56
N ASP A 45 -1.74 8.68 -10.17
CA ASP A 45 -0.63 8.94 -11.10
C ASP A 45 -1.06 9.74 -12.34
N GLY A 46 -2.35 9.72 -12.68
CA GLY A 46 -2.92 10.50 -13.77
C GLY A 46 -3.18 11.97 -13.43
N LEU A 47 -2.97 12.39 -12.18
CA LEU A 47 -3.23 13.76 -11.74
C LEU A 47 -2.12 14.71 -12.20
N ASN A 48 -2.49 15.88 -12.69
CA ASN A 48 -1.54 16.94 -13.01
C ASN A 48 -1.18 17.72 -11.73
N LEU A 49 -0.03 17.42 -11.15
CA LEU A 49 0.45 18.02 -9.89
C LEU A 49 1.51 19.12 -10.09
N LYS A 50 1.71 19.63 -11.31
CA LYS A 50 2.82 20.55 -11.63
C LYS A 50 2.83 21.86 -10.83
N GLU A 51 1.67 22.33 -10.39
CA GLU A 51 1.50 23.60 -9.65
C GLU A 51 0.94 23.38 -8.23
N VAL A 52 0.99 22.13 -7.74
CA VAL A 52 0.51 21.78 -6.41
C VAL A 52 1.72 21.60 -5.50
N GLU A 53 1.87 22.48 -4.51
CA GLU A 53 2.85 22.28 -3.45
C GLU A 53 2.44 21.07 -2.58
N PRO A 54 3.37 20.16 -2.24
CA PRO A 54 3.09 19.09 -1.29
C PRO A 54 2.67 19.68 0.05
N ALA A 55 1.60 19.13 0.62
CA ALA A 55 1.22 19.49 1.98
C ALA A 55 2.40 19.21 2.94
N PRO A 56 2.69 20.11 3.90
CA PRO A 56 3.75 19.89 4.86
C PRO A 56 3.48 18.59 5.65
N ILE A 57 4.49 17.74 5.77
CA ILE A 57 4.40 16.52 6.57
C ILE A 57 4.33 16.93 8.04
N ILE A 58 3.17 16.75 8.66
CA ILE A 58 3.01 16.92 10.10
C ILE A 58 3.38 15.59 10.75
N GLU A 59 4.51 15.54 11.47
CA GLU A 59 4.82 14.40 12.32
C GLU A 59 3.75 14.30 13.41
N MET A 60 2.87 13.31 13.31
CA MET A 60 1.98 12.94 14.40
C MET A 60 2.85 12.28 15.49
N LYS A 61 3.27 13.06 16.48
CA LYS A 61 3.74 12.48 17.74
C LYS A 61 2.56 11.75 18.37
N GLY A 62 2.59 10.42 18.34
CA GLY A 62 1.66 9.60 19.11
C GLY A 62 1.84 9.91 20.59
N GLU A 63 0.74 10.28 21.25
CA GLU A 63 0.60 10.20 22.70
C GLU A 63 0.19 8.79 23.12
#